data_AF-A0AAE0H0A1-F1
#
_entry.id   AF-A0AAE0H0A1-F1
#
_cell.length_a   1.000
_cell.length_b   1.000
_cell.length_c   1.000
_cell.angle_alpha   90.00
_cell.angle_beta   90.00
_cell.angle_gamma   90.00
#
_symmetry.space_group_name_H-M   'P 1'
#
loop_
_entity.id
_entity.type
_entity.pdbx_description
1 polymer ?
#
loop_
_entity_poly.entity_id
_entity_poly.type
_entity_poly.pdbx_seq_one_letter_code
_entity_poly.pdbx_strand_id
1 'polypeptide(L)'
;MQAVRVNVRFCRSPGDLVTAFDLPPARVTSKIQMSSDYGHGLASAVAKKLKTTDCTYLHRDYCGTGFVYFSEAFYYVTVNDGYPDGYPDYSGISGRAENGNPPGKWESDEEFVNWLANQSDASLCGDGNQRITKERLENFVNRRHS
;
A
#
# COMPACT_ATOMS: atom_id res chain seq x y z
N MET A 1 26.21 -14.61 14.09
CA MET A 1 24.80 -14.21 13.87
C MET A 1 24.81 -13.18 12.74
N GLN A 2 24.28 -13.54 11.56
CA GLN A 2 24.25 -12.67 10.39
C GLN A 2 23.11 -11.65 10.54
N ALA A 3 23.43 -10.36 10.39
CA ALA A 3 22.43 -9.30 10.37
C ALA A 3 21.71 -9.30 9.01
N VAL A 4 20.40 -9.53 9.02
CA VAL A 4 19.53 -9.39 7.86
C VAL A 4 19.38 -7.90 7.54
N ARG A 5 19.89 -7.48 6.38
CA ARG A 5 19.69 -6.11 5.88
C ARG A 5 18.30 -6.01 5.26
N VAL A 6 17.37 -5.36 5.95
CA VAL A 6 16.08 -4.97 5.36
C VAL A 6 16.31 -3.68 4.57
N ASN A 7 16.25 -3.77 3.24
CA ASN A 7 16.29 -2.60 2.36
C ASN A 7 14.91 -1.92 2.37
N VAL A 8 14.74 -0.89 3.20
CA VAL A 8 13.58 -0.01 3.14
C VAL A 8 13.85 1.06 2.06
N ARG A 9 13.24 0.92 0.88
CA ARG A 9 13.24 1.98 -0.13
C ARG A 9 12.17 3.00 0.23
N PHE A 10 12.60 4.19 0.62
CA PHE A 10 11.74 5.37 0.63
C PHE A 10 11.54 5.84 -0.82
N CYS A 11 10.30 6.12 -1.22
CA CYS A 11 10.02 6.95 -2.38
C CYS A 11 10.55 8.36 -2.09
N ARG A 12 11.82 8.62 -2.38
CA ARG A 12 12.40 9.97 -2.32
C ARG A 12 12.54 10.52 -3.74
N SER A 13 11.99 11.70 -3.96
CA SER A 13 12.39 12.58 -5.05
C SER A 13 13.92 12.82 -4.98
N PRO A 14 14.61 12.98 -6.12
CA PRO A 14 16.06 13.08 -6.15
C PRO A 14 16.50 14.48 -5.73
N GLY A 15 17.26 14.56 -4.63
CA GLY A 15 17.94 15.79 -4.24
C GLY A 15 17.84 16.07 -2.74
N ASP A 16 18.76 15.48 -1.97
CA ASP A 16 19.39 16.16 -0.83
C ASP A 16 20.51 15.27 -0.29
N LEU A 17 21.72 15.51 -0.82
CA LEU A 17 22.97 15.07 -0.24
C LEU A 17 23.43 16.18 0.72
N VAL A 18 23.13 16.04 2.01
CA VAL A 18 23.80 16.83 3.04
C VAL A 18 24.88 15.98 3.69
N THR A 19 26.13 16.31 3.35
CA THR A 19 27.34 15.81 3.99
C THR A 19 27.45 16.40 5.39
N ALA A 20 27.48 15.53 6.41
CA ALA A 20 27.64 15.92 7.80
C ALA A 20 29.12 16.20 8.11
N PHE A 21 29.51 17.47 8.13
CA PHE A 21 30.70 17.93 8.84
C PHE A 21 30.31 19.11 9.73
N ASP A 22 30.64 18.95 11.02
CA ASP A 22 30.66 19.95 12.09
C ASP A 22 29.33 20.65 12.49
N LEU A 23 28.64 20.07 13.48
CA LEU A 23 27.72 20.81 14.35
C LEU A 23 27.91 20.39 15.83
N PRO A 24 27.87 21.36 16.78
CA PRO A 24 28.14 21.15 18.21
C PRO A 24 27.07 20.31 18.92
N PRO A 25 27.35 19.76 20.13
CA PRO A 25 26.45 18.85 20.85
C PRO A 25 25.30 19.63 21.53
N ALA A 26 24.41 20.19 20.73
CA ALA A 26 23.12 20.68 21.21
C ALA A 26 22.05 19.63 20.91
N ARG A 27 21.77 18.79 21.91
CA ARG A 27 20.48 18.15 22.16
C ARG A 27 19.71 17.78 20.89
N VAL A 28 20.17 16.75 20.20
CA VAL A 28 19.38 16.05 19.18
C VAL A 28 18.26 15.31 19.93
N THR A 29 17.17 16.01 20.27
CA THR A 29 15.89 15.34 20.37
C THR A 29 15.52 15.00 18.95
N SER A 30 15.97 13.85 18.48
CA SER A 30 15.44 13.22 17.28
C SER A 30 13.93 13.16 17.50
N LYS A 31 13.16 14.06 16.88
CA LYS A 31 11.78 13.75 16.54
C LYS A 31 11.89 12.57 15.59
N ILE A 32 11.89 11.37 16.16
CA ILE A 32 11.61 10.16 15.41
C ILE A 32 10.18 10.37 14.96
N GLN A 33 10.04 10.84 13.72
CA GLN A 33 8.77 10.91 13.06
C GLN A 33 8.39 9.46 12.82
N MET A 34 7.70 8.86 13.79
CA MET A 34 7.17 7.51 13.67
C MET A 34 6.28 7.51 12.44
N SER A 35 6.69 6.85 11.35
CA SER A 35 5.70 6.48 10.34
C SER A 35 4.70 5.63 11.09
N SER A 36 3.45 6.10 11.17
CA SER A 36 2.40 5.30 11.77
C SER A 36 2.06 4.22 10.76
N ASP A 37 2.79 3.12 10.81
CA ASP A 37 2.49 1.94 10.02
C ASP A 37 1.02 1.55 10.25
N TYR A 38 0.40 0.94 9.24
CA TYR A 38 -1.03 0.62 9.29
C TYR A 38 -1.35 -0.39 10.39
N GLY A 39 -0.40 -1.29 10.68
CA GLY A 39 -0.50 -2.28 11.74
C GLY A 39 -1.37 -3.49 11.37
N HIS A 40 -1.12 -4.60 12.06
CA HIS A 40 -1.77 -5.88 11.77
C HIS A 40 -3.29 -5.88 11.95
N GLY A 41 -3.81 -5.09 12.89
CA GLY A 41 -5.25 -5.04 13.15
C GLY A 41 -6.03 -4.53 11.95
N LEU A 42 -5.59 -3.40 11.37
CA LEU A 42 -6.21 -2.83 10.18
C LEU A 42 -5.98 -3.73 8.96
N ALA A 43 -4.74 -4.20 8.75
CA ALA A 43 -4.41 -5.07 7.63
C ALA A 43 -5.24 -6.37 7.61
N SER A 44 -5.42 -7.02 8.77
CA SER A 44 -6.26 -8.21 8.89
C SER A 44 -7.74 -7.92 8.59
N ALA A 45 -8.26 -6.78 9.04
CA ALA A 45 -9.63 -6.37 8.75
C ALA A 45 -9.84 -6.10 7.24
N VAL A 46 -8.88 -5.47 6.59
CA VAL A 46 -8.87 -5.25 5.13
C VAL A 46 -8.86 -6.59 4.39
N ALA A 47 -7.97 -7.53 4.76
CA ALA A 47 -7.87 -8.84 4.12
C ALA A 47 -9.20 -9.62 4.19
N LYS A 48 -9.84 -9.64 5.36
CA LYS A 48 -11.14 -10.28 5.54
C LYS A 48 -12.23 -9.64 4.67
N LYS A 49 -12.22 -8.32 4.56
CA LYS A 49 -13.22 -7.60 3.79
C LYS A 49 -13.01 -7.73 2.28
N LEU A 50 -11.76 -7.77 1.82
CA LEU A 50 -11.42 -7.96 0.41
C LEU A 50 -12.01 -9.22 -0.20
N LYS A 51 -12.19 -10.28 0.60
CA LYS A 51 -12.86 -11.51 0.18
C LYS A 51 -14.34 -11.34 -0.17
N THR A 52 -14.93 -10.20 0.20
CA THR A 52 -16.36 -9.89 -0.03
C THR A 52 -16.59 -8.72 -0.97
N THR A 53 -15.61 -7.83 -1.12
CA THR A 53 -15.75 -6.61 -1.92
C THR A 53 -14.38 -6.01 -2.22
N ASP A 54 -14.27 -5.31 -3.35
CA ASP A 54 -13.01 -4.73 -3.81
C ASP A 54 -12.72 -3.40 -3.13
N CYS A 55 -11.44 -3.14 -2.82
CA CYS A 55 -10.98 -1.85 -2.31
C CYS A 55 -10.60 -0.91 -3.47
N THR A 56 -11.53 -0.73 -4.41
CA THR A 56 -11.41 0.14 -5.58
C THR A 56 -12.44 1.26 -5.52
N TYR A 57 -12.19 2.34 -6.26
CA TYR A 57 -13.20 3.37 -6.48
C TYR A 57 -13.90 3.07 -7.80
N LEU A 58 -15.07 2.43 -7.70
CA LEU A 58 -15.93 2.11 -8.84
C LEU A 58 -16.75 3.35 -9.21
N HIS A 59 -16.17 4.28 -9.98
CA HIS A 59 -16.87 5.43 -10.53
C HIS A 59 -16.38 5.72 -11.95
N ARG A 60 -17.30 6.05 -12.85
CA ARG A 60 -16.97 6.44 -14.22
C ARG A 60 -16.00 7.64 -14.22
N ASP A 61 -15.05 7.63 -15.13
CA ASP A 61 -13.96 8.61 -15.26
C ASP A 61 -12.95 8.60 -14.08
N TYR A 62 -13.06 7.64 -13.15
CA TYR A 62 -12.11 7.50 -12.05
C TYR A 62 -11.03 6.48 -12.38
N CYS A 63 -9.79 6.95 -12.49
CA CYS A 63 -8.60 6.11 -12.55
C CYS A 63 -7.86 6.12 -11.22
N GLY A 64 -7.20 5.03 -10.86
CA GLY A 64 -6.50 4.93 -9.60
C GLY A 64 -5.82 3.59 -9.38
N THR A 65 -5.67 3.21 -8.13
CA THR A 65 -5.21 1.88 -7.72
C THR A 65 -6.05 1.35 -6.57
N GLY A 66 -6.01 0.04 -6.35
CA GLY A 66 -6.76 -0.61 -5.28
C GLY A 66 -6.32 -2.04 -5.06
N PHE A 67 -7.09 -2.73 -4.23
CA PHE A 67 -6.91 -4.16 -4.00
C PHE A 67 -8.18 -4.92 -4.38
N VAL A 68 -7.98 -6.12 -4.93
CA VAL A 68 -9.05 -7.08 -5.24
C VAL A 68 -8.65 -8.46 -4.72
N TYR A 69 -9.64 -9.30 -4.42
CA TYR A 69 -9.42 -10.71 -4.09
C TYR A 69 -10.07 -11.59 -5.15
N PHE A 70 -9.26 -12.39 -5.83
CA PHE A 70 -9.71 -13.24 -6.93
C PHE A 70 -8.88 -14.52 -6.99
N SER A 71 -9.49 -15.65 -7.37
CA SER A 71 -8.78 -16.93 -7.49
C SER A 71 -7.88 -17.26 -6.28
N GLU A 72 -8.44 -17.06 -5.07
CA GLU A 72 -7.78 -17.30 -3.80
C GLU A 72 -6.51 -16.47 -3.51
N ALA A 73 -6.28 -15.39 -4.25
CA ALA A 73 -5.15 -14.50 -4.07
C ALA A 73 -5.58 -13.03 -3.98
N PHE A 74 -4.76 -12.23 -3.29
CA PHE A 74 -4.91 -10.78 -3.22
C PHE A 74 -4.08 -10.14 -4.33
N TYR A 75 -4.62 -9.13 -4.99
CA TYR A 75 -3.92 -8.41 -6.05
C TYR A 75 -3.92 -6.92 -5.78
N TYR A 76 -2.80 -6.27 -6.09
CA TYR A 76 -2.75 -4.83 -6.26
C TYR A 76 -3.03 -4.49 -7.72
N VAL A 77 -4.01 -3.64 -7.96
CA VAL A 77 -4.48 -3.36 -9.32
C VAL A 77 -4.51 -1.87 -9.61
N THR A 78 -4.28 -1.53 -10.87
CA THR A 78 -4.71 -0.26 -11.43
C THR A 78 -6.20 -0.30 -11.73
N VAL A 79 -6.87 0.82 -11.53
CA VAL A 79 -8.27 1.04 -11.88
C VAL A 79 -8.29 2.03 -13.04
N ASN A 80 -9.02 1.69 -14.11
CA ASN A 80 -9.21 2.51 -15.29
C ASN A 80 -10.70 2.66 -15.58
N ASP A 81 -11.18 3.90 -15.71
CA ASP A 81 -12.61 4.22 -15.88
C ASP A 81 -13.53 3.52 -14.86
N GLY A 82 -13.08 3.44 -13.61
CA GLY A 82 -13.81 2.79 -12.52
C GLY A 82 -13.74 1.27 -12.51
N TYR A 83 -13.03 0.62 -13.43
CA TYR A 83 -12.87 -0.84 -13.45
C TYR A 83 -11.45 -1.26 -13.10
N PRO A 84 -11.26 -2.28 -12.25
CA PRO A 84 -9.95 -2.88 -12.04
C PRO A 84 -9.42 -3.50 -13.34
N ASP A 85 -8.10 -3.49 -13.50
CA ASP A 85 -7.43 -4.10 -14.65
C ASP A 85 -7.83 -5.57 -14.82
N GLY A 86 -8.09 -5.98 -16.05
CA GLY A 86 -8.62 -7.31 -16.39
C GLY A 86 -10.11 -7.53 -16.13
N TYR A 87 -10.89 -6.55 -15.66
CA TYR A 87 -12.36 -6.70 -15.51
C TYR A 87 -13.05 -7.06 -16.85
N PRO A 88 -14.12 -7.90 -16.87
CA PRO A 88 -14.86 -8.48 -15.74
C PRO A 88 -14.34 -9.81 -15.20
N ASP A 89 -13.48 -10.51 -15.93
CA ASP A 89 -13.06 -11.88 -15.59
C ASP A 89 -11.67 -11.95 -14.92
N TYR A 90 -11.05 -10.79 -14.72
CA TYR A 90 -9.70 -10.62 -14.18
C TYR A 90 -8.61 -11.36 -14.98
N SER A 91 -8.90 -11.76 -16.22
CA SER A 91 -7.98 -12.55 -17.06
C SER A 91 -6.69 -11.82 -17.43
N GLY A 92 -6.71 -10.48 -17.37
CA GLY A 92 -5.57 -9.61 -17.64
C GLY A 92 -4.83 -9.10 -16.40
N ILE A 93 -5.21 -9.52 -15.18
CA ILE A 93 -4.65 -8.96 -13.95
C ILE A 93 -3.18 -9.32 -13.82
N SER A 94 -2.30 -8.40 -14.21
CA SER A 94 -0.85 -8.61 -14.06
C SER A 94 -0.38 -8.41 -12.61
N GLY A 95 -1.23 -7.78 -11.79
CA GLY A 95 -0.93 -7.34 -10.44
C GLY A 95 0.15 -6.26 -10.37
N ARG A 96 0.84 -5.94 -11.47
CA ARG A 96 2.12 -5.28 -11.39
C ARG A 96 1.95 -3.78 -11.23
N ALA A 97 2.40 -3.24 -10.11
CA ALA A 97 2.77 -1.83 -10.07
C ALA A 97 3.83 -1.56 -11.16
N GLU A 98 3.78 -0.40 -11.81
CA GLU A 98 4.63 -0.07 -12.97
C GLU A 98 6.13 -0.29 -12.70
N ASN A 99 6.55 -0.19 -11.43
CA ASN A 99 7.93 -0.34 -10.98
C ASN A 99 8.22 -1.65 -10.24
N GLY A 100 7.28 -2.60 -10.21
CA GLY A 100 7.40 -3.88 -9.50
C GLY A 100 7.32 -3.81 -7.97
N ASN A 101 6.92 -2.66 -7.43
CA ASN A 101 6.62 -2.48 -6.00
C ASN A 101 5.34 -1.62 -5.87
N PRO A 102 4.29 -2.07 -5.17
CA PRO A 102 4.18 -3.31 -4.37
C PRO A 102 4.27 -4.63 -5.16
N PRO A 103 4.50 -5.78 -4.46
CA PRO A 103 4.27 -7.09 -5.02
C PRO A 103 2.86 -7.12 -5.62
N GLY A 104 2.74 -7.63 -6.84
CA GLY A 104 1.47 -7.51 -7.54
C GLY A 104 0.40 -8.49 -7.08
N LYS A 105 0.81 -9.52 -6.35
CA LYS A 105 0.00 -10.64 -5.92
C LYS A 105 0.52 -11.13 -4.57
N TRP A 106 -0.40 -11.57 -3.71
CA TRP A 106 -0.13 -12.34 -2.50
C TRP A 106 -1.02 -13.57 -2.49
N GLU A 107 -0.44 -14.73 -2.24
CA GLU A 107 -1.16 -16.02 -2.32
C GLU A 107 -1.82 -16.43 -1.01
N SER A 108 -1.55 -15.69 0.06
CA SER A 108 -2.10 -15.97 1.38
C SER A 108 -2.48 -14.71 2.15
N ASP A 109 -3.45 -14.87 3.05
CA ASP A 109 -3.85 -13.82 4.00
C ASP A 109 -2.65 -13.34 4.81
N GLU A 110 -1.80 -14.26 5.28
CA GLU A 110 -0.65 -13.93 6.12
C GLU A 110 0.37 -13.07 5.37
N GLU A 111 0.69 -13.43 4.12
CA GLU A 111 1.64 -12.68 3.30
C GLU A 111 1.12 -11.26 3.02
N PHE A 112 -0.15 -11.15 2.64
CA PHE A 112 -0.80 -9.86 2.39
C PHE A 112 -0.88 -9.01 3.66
N VAL A 113 -1.31 -9.59 4.78
CA VAL A 113 -1.45 -8.89 6.05
C VAL A 113 -0.10 -8.43 6.58
N ASN A 114 0.92 -9.29 6.54
CA ASN A 114 2.28 -8.94 6.96
C ASN A 114 2.83 -7.80 6.10
N TRP A 115 2.62 -7.87 4.79
CA TRP A 115 3.07 -6.80 3.89
C TRP A 115 2.33 -5.47 4.18
N LEU A 116 1.00 -5.48 4.25
CA LEU A 116 0.18 -4.28 4.42
C LEU A 116 0.37 -3.64 5.81
N ALA A 117 0.56 -4.46 6.85
CA ALA A 117 0.79 -3.98 8.21
C ALA A 117 2.05 -3.12 8.34
N ASN A 118 3.06 -3.39 7.51
CA ASN A 118 4.33 -2.65 7.45
C ASN A 118 4.29 -1.48 6.45
N GLN A 119 3.14 -1.19 5.84
CA GLN A 119 2.99 -0.02 4.99
C GLN A 119 2.55 1.21 5.79
N SER A 120 2.78 2.38 5.21
CA SER A 120 2.37 3.68 5.73
C SER A 120 1.89 4.57 4.58
N ASP A 121 1.25 5.70 4.91
CA ASP A 121 0.81 6.69 3.92
C ASP A 121 1.97 7.25 3.08
N ALA A 122 3.20 7.11 3.58
CA ALA A 122 4.43 7.50 2.91
C ALA A 122 4.99 6.38 2.01
N SER A 123 4.81 5.10 2.34
CA SER A 123 5.31 3.98 1.53
C SER A 123 4.37 3.63 0.37
N LEU A 124 3.06 3.81 0.55
CA LEU A 124 2.05 3.73 -0.52
C LEU A 124 1.68 5.12 -1.04
N CYS A 125 2.67 6.00 -1.14
CA CYS A 125 2.47 7.29 -1.78
C CYS A 125 2.26 7.11 -3.29
N GLY A 126 1.12 7.61 -3.76
CA GLY A 126 0.81 7.78 -5.17
C GLY A 126 0.10 9.13 -5.33
N ASP A 127 -0.04 9.61 -6.55
CA ASP A 127 -0.68 10.91 -6.80
C ASP A 127 -2.21 10.78 -6.77
N GLY A 128 -2.85 11.56 -5.90
CA GLY A 128 -4.31 11.62 -5.74
C GLY A 128 -4.96 10.25 -5.54
N ASN A 129 -5.71 9.83 -6.56
CA ASN A 129 -6.56 8.64 -6.57
C ASN A 129 -5.81 7.30 -6.59
N GLN A 130 -4.48 7.35 -6.82
CA GLN A 130 -3.57 6.21 -6.74
C GLN A 130 -3.02 5.99 -5.31
N ARG A 131 -3.42 6.84 -4.35
CA ARG A 131 -2.95 6.74 -2.98
C ARG A 131 -3.82 5.76 -2.19
N ILE A 132 -3.15 4.81 -1.53
CA ILE A 132 -3.75 3.92 -0.55
C ILE A 132 -3.37 4.43 0.83
N THR A 133 -4.16 5.34 1.39
CA THR A 133 -3.95 5.87 2.75
C THR A 133 -4.59 4.99 3.81
N LYS A 134 -4.13 5.13 5.05
CA LYS A 134 -4.75 4.54 6.24
C LYS A 134 -6.23 4.88 6.33
N GLU A 135 -6.58 6.15 6.15
CA GLU A 135 -7.97 6.62 6.18
C GLU A 135 -8.84 5.91 5.13
N ARG A 136 -8.31 5.71 3.90
CA ARG A 136 -9.02 4.97 2.85
C ARG A 136 -9.28 3.51 3.26
N LEU A 137 -8.31 2.85 3.88
CA LEU A 137 -8.45 1.48 4.37
C LEU A 137 -9.43 1.38 5.54
N GLU A 138 -9.39 2.31 6.48
CA GLU A 138 -10.33 2.39 7.59
C GLU A 138 -11.77 2.62 7.10
N ASN A 139 -11.95 3.56 6.17
CA ASN A 139 -13.24 3.80 5.53
C ASN A 139 -13.72 2.56 4.77
N PHE A 140 -12.82 1.89 4.04
CA PHE A 140 -13.14 0.65 3.36
C PHE A 140 -13.64 -0.39 4.34
N VAL A 141 -12.95 -0.64 5.46
CA VAL A 141 -13.37 -1.60 6.50
C VAL A 141 -14.72 -1.21 7.11
N ASN A 142 -14.97 0.08 7.35
CA ASN A 142 -16.18 0.58 8.00
C ASN A 142 -17.41 0.71 7.09
N ARG A 143 -17.27 0.74 5.76
CA ARG A 143 -18.41 0.79 4.83
C ARG A 143 -19.36 -0.38 5.09
N ARG A 144 -20.61 -0.11 5.46
CA ARG A 144 -21.62 -1.18 5.51
C ARG A 144 -21.91 -1.60 4.06
N HIS A 145 -21.88 -2.90 3.80
CA HIS A 145 -22.38 -3.45 2.53
C HIS A 145 -23.80 -2.91 2.35
N SER A 146 -23.97 -2.01 1.39
CA SER A 146 -25.26 -1.43 1.01
C SER A 146 -25.84 -2.19 -0.16
#